data_AF-A0A671PX48-F1
#
_entry.id   AF-A0A671PX48-F1
#
_cell.length_a   1.000
_cell.length_b   1.000
_cell.length_c   1.000
_cell.angle_alpha   90.00
_cell.angle_beta   90.00
_cell.angle_gamma   90.00
#
_symmetry.space_group_name_H-M   'P 1'
#
loop_
_entity.id
_entity.type
_entity.pdbx_description
1 polymer ?
#
loop_
_entity_poly.entity_id
_entity_poly.type
_entity_poly.pdbx_seq_one_letter_code
_entity_poly.pdbx_strand_id
1 'polypeptide(L)'
;DCSPMTSFHGAKATILHLRESLVRQKETILDQRETIRELTAKLTLCESFGRGHHEDHHGKSPYLGKHGFSPEQTGKTLQALKERLENIQARNSSSSYSSSLRDLLQRKINALEEQISVELLDVMLPRNAIPFHSFLFPSLTGPNKKPKNPDAFQIGFPMRTNYMYGRIKRTLLSEIFALTVCLWLKGGSGPGIGTPFSYSVPGQANELVLIEWGNNPMELLVNDKAVTLPLSLMDSKWHHLCITWSTRDGMWEAYLDGVKRGSGENLSPWHPIKPGGVFILGQEQDTLGGRFDATQSFVGEMSDLQLWSRVLTSTEIYNQAACSSHLTGDVITWSESMVELHGGVTKYPFDPCH
;
A
#
# COMPACT_ATOMS: atom_id res chain seq x y z
N ASP A 1 13.31 25.88 39.54
CA ASP A 1 13.32 25.93 38.07
C ASP A 1 12.71 24.67 37.47
N CYS A 2 11.83 24.88 36.49
CA CYS A 2 11.09 23.88 35.70
C CYS A 2 12.05 23.05 34.82
N SER A 3 11.77 21.85 34.28
CA SER A 3 10.53 21.27 33.73
C SER A 3 10.63 19.75 33.53
N PRO A 4 9.50 19.01 33.57
CA PRO A 4 9.24 17.83 32.76
C PRO A 4 8.38 18.23 31.54
N MET A 5 8.93 18.29 30.32
CA MET A 5 8.19 18.76 29.14
C MET A 5 8.17 17.81 27.92
N THR A 6 8.83 16.66 27.95
CA THR A 6 8.95 15.80 26.75
C THR A 6 7.89 14.70 26.64
N SER A 7 7.38 14.11 27.74
CA SER A 7 6.32 13.08 27.65
C SER A 7 4.91 13.66 27.46
N PHE A 8 4.66 14.87 27.97
CA PHE A 8 3.36 15.54 27.87
C PHE A 8 3.03 15.99 26.44
N HIS A 9 4.05 16.31 25.64
CA HIS A 9 3.86 16.79 24.26
C HIS A 9 3.43 15.66 23.29
N GLY A 10 3.93 14.44 23.47
CA GLY A 10 3.53 13.26 22.69
C GLY A 10 2.11 12.78 23.02
N ALA A 11 1.74 12.80 24.31
CA ALA A 11 0.38 12.52 24.75
C ALA A 11 -0.60 13.59 24.23
N LYS A 12 -0.23 14.87 24.27
CA LYS A 12 -1.04 15.99 23.75
C LYS A 12 -1.25 15.91 22.23
N ALA A 13 -0.22 15.52 21.47
CA ALA A 13 -0.33 15.31 20.02
C ALA A 13 -1.28 14.14 19.68
N THR A 14 -1.20 13.05 20.43
CA THR A 14 -2.08 11.88 20.27
C THR A 14 -3.53 12.21 20.60
N ILE A 15 -3.76 12.95 21.69
CA ILE A 15 -5.11 13.40 22.10
C ILE A 15 -5.70 14.37 21.07
N LEU A 16 -4.90 15.29 20.51
CA LEU A 16 -5.36 16.20 19.45
C LEU A 16 -5.74 15.44 18.18
N HIS A 17 -4.93 14.48 17.75
CA HIS A 17 -5.23 13.66 16.58
C HIS A 17 -6.48 12.78 16.78
N LEU A 18 -6.65 12.19 17.97
CA LEU A 18 -7.86 11.44 18.31
C LEU A 18 -9.10 12.35 18.35
N ARG A 19 -8.97 13.57 18.88
CA ARG A 19 -10.06 14.55 18.91
C ARG A 19 -10.45 15.00 17.51
N GLU A 20 -9.49 15.23 16.62
CA GLU A 20 -9.73 15.61 15.22
C GLU A 20 -10.39 14.47 14.43
N SER A 21 -9.94 13.23 14.64
CA SER A 21 -10.54 12.04 14.04
C SER A 21 -11.99 11.80 14.53
N LEU A 22 -12.25 12.00 15.82
CA LEU A 22 -13.60 11.90 16.39
C LEU A 22 -14.54 13.01 15.88
N VAL A 23 -14.02 14.23 15.69
CA VAL A 23 -14.79 15.33 15.09
C VAL A 23 -15.13 15.01 13.64
N ARG A 24 -14.17 14.50 12.85
CA ARG A 24 -14.40 14.06 11.47
C ARG A 24 -15.40 12.90 11.38
N GLN A 25 -15.30 11.90 12.26
CA GLN A 25 -16.29 10.82 12.32
C GLN A 25 -17.68 11.36 12.67
N LYS A 26 -17.79 12.32 13.60
CA LYS A 26 -19.06 12.94 13.97
C LYS A 26 -19.67 13.72 12.81
N GLU A 27 -18.87 14.48 12.05
CA GLU A 27 -19.32 15.21 10.86
C GLU A 27 -19.83 14.25 9.78
N THR A 28 -19.09 13.18 9.48
CA THR A 28 -19.53 12.15 8.53
C THR A 28 -20.84 11.47 8.96
N ILE A 29 -20.99 11.15 10.25
CA ILE A 29 -22.23 10.55 10.77
C ILE A 29 -23.41 11.52 10.69
N LEU A 30 -23.18 12.81 10.93
CA LEU A 30 -24.22 13.84 10.82
C LEU A 30 -24.66 14.02 9.37
N ASP A 31 -23.70 14.05 8.42
CA ASP A 31 -23.98 14.15 6.99
C ASP A 31 -24.74 12.92 6.46
N GLN A 32 -24.34 11.73 6.90
CA GLN A 32 -25.08 10.49 6.61
C GLN A 32 -26.49 10.51 7.19
N ARG A 33 -26.67 11.03 8.41
CA ARG A 33 -27.99 11.13 9.05
C ARG A 33 -28.90 12.12 8.32
N GLU A 34 -28.36 13.23 7.83
CA GLU A 34 -29.13 14.19 7.05
C GLU A 34 -29.51 13.62 5.68
N THR A 35 -28.59 12.91 5.02
CA THR A 35 -28.86 12.18 3.79
C THR A 35 -29.97 11.14 3.99
N ILE A 36 -29.94 10.38 5.08
CA ILE A 36 -31.00 9.41 5.43
C ILE A 36 -32.33 10.13 5.66
N ARG A 37 -32.33 11.26 6.37
CA ARG A 37 -33.54 12.07 6.61
C ARG A 37 -34.13 12.59 5.31
N GLU A 38 -33.30 13.10 4.40
CA GLU A 38 -33.74 13.60 3.09
C GLU A 38 -34.30 12.48 2.22
N LEU A 39 -33.66 11.31 2.20
CA LEU A 39 -34.15 10.13 1.49
C LEU A 39 -35.46 9.61 2.07
N THR A 40 -35.62 9.64 3.40
CA THR A 40 -36.85 9.22 4.08
C THR A 40 -38.00 10.19 3.81
N ALA A 41 -37.72 11.51 3.75
CA ALA A 41 -38.70 12.52 3.35
C ALA A 41 -39.15 12.35 1.89
N LYS A 42 -38.21 12.03 0.98
CA LYS A 42 -38.53 11.74 -0.43
C LYS A 42 -39.35 10.45 -0.59
N LEU A 43 -39.05 9.41 0.21
CA LEU A 43 -39.82 8.16 0.25
C LEU A 43 -41.25 8.38 0.76
N THR A 44 -41.42 9.13 1.85
CA THR A 44 -42.75 9.45 2.40
C THR A 44 -43.57 10.34 1.47
N LEU A 45 -42.93 11.25 0.72
CA LEU A 45 -43.57 11.99 -0.37
C LEU A 45 -44.09 11.05 -1.46
N CYS A 46 -43.29 10.09 -1.92
CA CYS A 46 -43.73 9.07 -2.87
C CYS A 46 -44.86 8.19 -2.34
N GLU A 47 -44.87 7.85 -1.04
CA GLU A 47 -45.96 7.10 -0.40
C GLU A 47 -47.25 7.93 -0.25
N SER A 48 -47.14 9.24 -0.04
CA SER A 48 -48.29 10.14 0.05
C SER A 48 -49.02 10.34 -1.29
N PHE A 49 -48.30 10.25 -2.42
CA PHE A 49 -48.91 10.22 -3.75
C PHE A 49 -49.58 8.87 -4.08
N GLY A 50 -49.34 7.82 -3.28
CA GLY A 50 -49.97 6.50 -3.40
C GLY A 50 -51.26 6.32 -2.61
N ARG A 51 -51.68 7.31 -1.81
CA ARG A 51 -52.92 7.26 -1.01
C ARG A 51 -53.70 8.58 -1.07
N GLY A 52 -54.51 8.75 -2.11
CA GLY A 52 -55.43 9.87 -2.24
C GLY A 52 -56.68 9.50 -3.05
N HIS A 53 -57.75 9.14 -2.32
CA HIS A 53 -59.18 9.21 -2.62
C HIS A 53 -59.75 8.74 -3.98
N HIS A 54 -60.48 7.62 -3.91
CA HIS A 54 -61.72 7.40 -4.64
C HIS A 54 -62.79 8.38 -4.13
N GLU A 55 -63.30 9.26 -4.99
CA GLU A 55 -64.74 9.60 -5.08
C GLU A 55 -65.03 10.41 -6.35
N ASP A 56 -66.28 10.31 -6.79
CA ASP A 56 -66.76 10.39 -8.18
C ASP A 56 -66.79 11.76 -8.89
N HIS A 57 -66.91 11.64 -10.22
CA HIS A 57 -67.00 12.61 -11.31
C HIS A 57 -67.96 13.81 -11.15
N HIS A 58 -67.55 14.99 -11.68
CA HIS A 58 -68.09 15.55 -12.95
C HIS A 58 -67.43 16.89 -13.37
N GLY A 59 -66.98 17.01 -14.64
CA GLY A 59 -66.97 18.30 -15.37
C GLY A 59 -65.72 18.74 -16.18
N LYS A 60 -65.71 18.44 -17.50
CA LYS A 60 -65.18 19.19 -18.69
C LYS A 60 -63.80 19.95 -18.66
N SER A 61 -62.83 19.41 -19.46
CA SER A 61 -61.82 19.98 -20.44
C SER A 61 -61.23 21.42 -20.32
N PRO A 62 -60.07 21.80 -20.96
CA PRO A 62 -58.91 21.10 -21.57
C PRO A 62 -57.49 21.67 -21.19
N TYR A 63 -56.42 21.01 -21.70
CA TYR A 63 -54.99 21.45 -21.85
C TYR A 63 -54.04 21.32 -20.64
N LEU A 64 -53.05 20.40 -20.72
CA LEU A 64 -51.59 20.65 -20.69
C LEU A 64 -50.84 19.30 -20.64
N GLY A 65 -49.77 19.14 -21.43
CA GLY A 65 -49.04 17.87 -21.56
C GLY A 65 -48.21 17.46 -20.34
N LYS A 66 -48.04 16.15 -20.14
CA LYS A 66 -46.85 15.56 -19.51
C LYS A 66 -46.82 14.03 -19.69
N HIS A 67 -45.66 13.52 -20.09
CA HIS A 67 -45.32 12.09 -20.16
C HIS A 67 -45.65 11.38 -18.83
N GLY A 68 -46.58 10.42 -18.87
CA GLY A 68 -46.86 9.50 -17.76
C GLY A 68 -45.93 8.28 -17.83
N PHE A 69 -45.16 8.08 -16.76
CA PHE A 69 -44.33 6.88 -16.54
C PHE A 69 -45.21 5.65 -16.30
N SER A 70 -44.89 4.53 -16.95
CA SER A 70 -45.64 3.27 -16.86
C SER A 70 -45.40 2.56 -15.50
N PRO A 71 -46.43 1.97 -14.87
CA PRO A 71 -46.32 1.22 -13.60
C PRO A 71 -45.28 0.09 -13.60
N GLU A 72 -44.94 -0.43 -14.78
CA GLU A 72 -43.91 -1.46 -14.96
C GLU A 72 -42.48 -0.94 -14.69
N GLN A 73 -42.20 0.33 -14.96
CA GLN A 73 -40.90 0.95 -14.70
C GLN A 73 -40.68 1.23 -13.21
N THR A 74 -41.76 1.58 -12.49
CA THR A 74 -41.71 1.80 -11.05
C THR A 74 -41.43 0.50 -10.31
N GLY A 75 -42.04 -0.63 -10.72
CA GLY A 75 -41.75 -1.95 -10.14
C GLY A 75 -40.30 -2.38 -10.32
N LYS A 76 -39.73 -2.18 -11.51
CA LYS A 76 -38.31 -2.48 -11.79
C LYS A 76 -37.35 -1.61 -10.98
N THR A 77 -37.69 -0.34 -10.78
CA THR A 77 -36.87 0.59 -9.99
C THR A 77 -36.92 0.25 -8.50
N LEU A 78 -38.08 -0.15 -7.97
CA LEU A 78 -38.24 -0.59 -6.59
C LEU A 78 -37.49 -1.89 -6.31
N GLN A 79 -37.48 -2.82 -7.28
CA GLN A 79 -36.71 -4.07 -7.22
C GLN A 79 -35.20 -3.81 -7.17
N ALA A 80 -34.70 -2.92 -8.04
CA ALA A 80 -33.29 -2.52 -8.07
C ALA A 80 -32.85 -1.76 -6.80
N LEU A 81 -33.75 -0.97 -6.20
CA LEU A 81 -33.50 -0.31 -4.92
C LEU A 81 -33.49 -1.31 -3.75
N LYS A 82 -34.32 -2.35 -3.79
CA LYS A 82 -34.34 -3.42 -2.79
C LYS A 82 -33.07 -4.27 -2.83
N GLU A 83 -32.59 -4.64 -4.03
CA GLU A 83 -31.29 -5.32 -4.20
C GLU A 83 -30.11 -4.46 -3.74
N ARG A 84 -30.17 -3.13 -3.96
CA ARG A 84 -29.15 -2.22 -3.42
C ARG A 84 -29.20 -2.11 -1.90
N LEU A 85 -30.39 -2.12 -1.30
CA LEU A 85 -30.54 -2.08 0.15
C LEU A 85 -30.00 -3.37 0.80
N GLU A 86 -30.28 -4.53 0.21
CA GLU A 86 -29.74 -5.83 0.66
C GLU A 86 -28.21 -5.90 0.49
N ASN A 87 -27.66 -5.38 -0.62
CA ASN A 87 -26.21 -5.27 -0.81
C ASN A 87 -25.55 -4.28 0.16
N ILE A 88 -26.24 -3.19 0.54
CA ILE A 88 -25.77 -2.26 1.56
C ILE A 88 -25.83 -2.90 2.94
N GLN A 89 -26.87 -3.68 3.26
CA GLN A 89 -26.96 -4.45 4.51
C GLN A 89 -25.92 -5.58 4.58
N ALA A 90 -25.60 -6.23 3.46
CA ALA A 90 -24.49 -7.20 3.35
C ALA A 90 -23.12 -6.55 3.53
N ARG A 91 -22.92 -5.31 3.04
CA ARG A 91 -21.72 -4.50 3.31
C ARG A 91 -21.66 -4.00 4.75
N ASN A 92 -22.80 -3.66 5.36
CA ASN A 92 -22.87 -3.20 6.76
C ASN A 92 -22.71 -4.35 7.77
N SER A 93 -22.85 -5.60 7.32
CA SER A 93 -22.50 -6.80 8.07
C SER A 93 -21.10 -7.35 7.75
N SER A 94 -20.30 -6.64 6.93
CA SER A 94 -18.89 -6.96 6.75
C SER A 94 -18.08 -6.53 7.97
N SER A 95 -18.06 -7.42 8.96
CA SER A 95 -17.22 -7.45 10.15
C SER A 95 -15.71 -7.35 9.86
N SER A 96 -15.27 -7.26 8.61
CA SER A 96 -13.86 -7.25 8.18
C SER A 96 -13.11 -5.94 8.50
N TYR A 97 -13.79 -4.78 8.43
CA TYR A 97 -13.19 -3.49 8.86
C TYR A 97 -13.14 -3.38 10.39
N SER A 98 -14.18 -3.87 11.08
CA SER A 98 -14.20 -3.93 12.54
C SER A 98 -13.23 -4.96 13.11
N SER A 99 -12.98 -6.08 12.41
CA SER A 99 -11.98 -7.06 12.82
C SER A 99 -10.57 -6.51 12.60
N SER A 100 -10.32 -5.86 11.46
CA SER A 100 -9.00 -5.26 11.16
C SER A 100 -8.62 -4.16 12.15
N LEU A 101 -9.57 -3.33 12.59
CA LEU A 101 -9.33 -2.31 13.62
C LEU A 101 -9.15 -2.92 15.02
N ARG A 102 -9.91 -3.97 15.35
CA ARG A 102 -9.74 -4.72 16.61
C ARG A 102 -8.38 -5.44 16.64
N ASP A 103 -7.96 -6.06 15.55
CA ASP A 103 -6.67 -6.73 15.43
C ASP A 103 -5.52 -5.72 15.50
N LEU A 104 -5.68 -4.52 14.93
CA LEU A 104 -4.71 -3.43 15.04
C LEU A 104 -4.60 -2.90 16.47
N LEU A 105 -5.73 -2.68 17.15
CA LEU A 105 -5.77 -2.27 18.56
C LEU A 105 -5.16 -3.35 19.46
N GLN A 106 -5.49 -4.61 19.24
CA GLN A 106 -4.96 -5.73 20.01
C GLN A 106 -3.45 -5.89 19.83
N ARG A 107 -2.93 -5.77 18.60
CA ARG A 107 -1.49 -5.82 18.31
C ARG A 107 -0.73 -4.65 18.95
N LYS A 108 -1.33 -3.44 18.97
CA LYS A 108 -0.72 -2.27 19.63
C LYS A 108 -0.76 -2.37 21.16
N ILE A 109 -1.82 -2.94 21.74
CA ILE A 109 -1.89 -3.20 23.18
C ILE A 109 -0.80 -4.19 23.59
N ASN A 110 -0.67 -5.32 22.87
CA ASN A 110 0.36 -6.31 23.18
C ASN A 110 1.79 -5.73 23.08
N ALA A 111 2.07 -4.90 22.07
CA ALA A 111 3.37 -4.26 21.92
C ALA A 111 3.67 -3.23 23.03
N LEU A 112 2.65 -2.50 23.52
CA LEU A 112 2.77 -1.58 24.65
C LEU A 112 2.94 -2.34 25.98
N GLU A 113 2.25 -3.47 26.16
CA GLU A 113 2.40 -4.34 27.33
C GLU A 113 3.81 -4.93 27.42
N GLU A 114 4.40 -5.35 26.30
CA GLU A 114 5.80 -5.80 26.24
C GLU A 114 6.79 -4.67 26.57
N GLN A 115 6.57 -3.45 26.06
CA GLN A 115 7.41 -2.29 26.36
C GLN A 115 7.37 -1.89 27.84
N ILE A 116 6.17 -1.88 28.44
CA ILE A 116 5.97 -1.57 29.85
C ILE A 116 6.58 -2.67 30.74
N SER A 117 6.50 -3.94 30.33
CA SER A 117 7.07 -5.08 31.08
C SER A 117 8.60 -4.99 31.15
N VAL A 118 9.25 -4.49 30.10
CA VAL A 118 10.71 -4.26 30.06
C VAL A 118 11.10 -3.06 30.91
N GLU A 119 10.35 -1.95 30.86
CA GLU A 119 10.63 -0.76 31.68
C GLU A 119 10.35 -0.97 33.17
N LEU A 120 9.37 -1.79 33.55
CA LEU A 120 9.04 -2.04 34.97
C LEU A 120 10.07 -2.92 35.67
N LEU A 121 10.77 -3.80 34.95
CA LEU A 121 11.80 -4.67 35.53
C LEU A 121 13.09 -3.91 35.91
N ASP A 122 13.40 -2.80 35.23
CA ASP A 122 14.57 -1.97 35.52
C ASP A 122 14.41 -1.07 36.76
N VAL A 123 13.17 -0.86 37.23
CA VAL A 123 12.85 0.08 38.33
C VAL A 123 12.86 -0.59 39.71
N MET A 124 12.77 -1.93 39.79
CA MET A 124 12.56 -2.64 41.08
C MET A 124 13.80 -3.25 41.75
N LEU A 125 15.04 -3.04 41.27
CA LEU A 125 16.23 -3.64 41.89
C LEU A 125 17.30 -2.62 42.35
N PRO A 126 17.88 -2.79 43.57
CA PRO A 126 18.85 -1.85 44.13
C PRO A 126 20.24 -1.99 43.49
N ARG A 127 20.92 -0.84 43.39
CA ARG A 127 22.12 -0.52 42.59
C ARG A 127 23.42 -1.29 42.84
N ASN A 128 23.46 -2.37 43.62
CA ASN A 128 24.73 -3.05 43.96
C ASN A 128 24.61 -4.58 44.16
N ALA A 129 24.00 -5.31 43.22
CA ALA A 129 24.14 -6.76 43.16
C ALA A 129 24.40 -7.21 41.73
N ILE A 130 25.28 -8.21 41.60
CA ILE A 130 25.72 -8.85 40.35
C ILE A 130 24.49 -9.13 39.45
N PRO A 131 24.55 -8.86 38.14
CA PRO A 131 23.38 -9.02 37.27
C PRO A 131 22.89 -10.47 37.29
N PHE A 132 21.62 -10.66 37.67
CA PHE A 132 20.90 -11.94 37.61
C PHE A 132 20.61 -12.41 36.16
N HIS A 133 21.33 -11.88 35.18
CA HIS A 133 21.15 -12.18 33.76
C HIS A 133 21.97 -13.39 33.27
N SER A 134 22.53 -14.16 34.20
CA SER A 134 23.34 -15.36 33.92
C SER A 134 22.59 -16.68 34.11
N PHE A 135 21.31 -16.68 34.51
CA PHE A 135 20.60 -17.93 34.87
C PHE A 135 19.26 -18.20 34.18
N LEU A 136 18.76 -17.35 33.26
CA LEU A 136 17.52 -17.64 32.52
C LEU A 136 17.60 -17.63 31.00
N PHE A 137 18.76 -17.32 30.41
CA PHE A 137 19.01 -17.57 29.00
C PHE A 137 20.44 -18.10 28.84
N PRO A 138 20.64 -19.35 28.39
CA PRO A 138 21.95 -19.78 27.94
C PRO A 138 22.40 -18.82 26.83
N SER A 139 23.62 -18.34 26.95
CA SER A 139 24.30 -17.46 26.00
C SER A 139 24.08 -17.88 24.53
N LEU A 140 23.30 -17.11 23.80
CA LEU A 140 23.56 -16.85 22.38
C LEU A 140 24.12 -15.43 22.27
N THR A 141 25.22 -15.19 22.96
CA THR A 141 26.16 -14.13 22.56
C THR A 141 26.81 -14.56 21.25
N GLY A 142 26.07 -14.46 20.15
CA GLY A 142 26.67 -14.09 18.88
C GLY A 142 27.23 -12.67 19.04
N PRO A 143 28.36 -12.33 18.44
CA PRO A 143 28.93 -11.01 18.59
C PRO A 143 27.91 -9.98 18.10
N ASN A 144 27.66 -8.93 18.88
CA ASN A 144 26.97 -7.71 18.46
C ASN A 144 27.67 -7.17 17.21
N LYS A 145 27.28 -7.65 16.03
CA LYS A 145 27.67 -7.07 14.76
C LYS A 145 26.83 -5.81 14.62
N LYS A 146 27.45 -4.64 14.83
CA LYS A 146 26.98 -3.43 14.16
C LYS A 146 26.77 -3.78 12.67
N PRO A 147 25.66 -3.36 12.04
CA PRO A 147 25.50 -3.56 10.60
C PRO A 147 26.75 -3.02 9.91
N LYS A 148 27.37 -3.84 9.05
CA LYS A 148 28.62 -3.45 8.37
C LYS A 148 28.39 -2.22 7.48
N ASN A 149 27.15 -2.00 7.06
CA ASN A 149 26.70 -0.79 6.39
C ASN A 149 25.79 0.01 7.34
N PRO A 150 26.28 1.10 7.98
CA PRO A 150 25.48 1.91 8.90
C PRO A 150 24.32 2.65 8.21
N ASP A 151 24.34 2.73 6.87
CA ASP A 151 23.31 3.39 6.05
C ASP A 151 22.29 2.40 5.47
N ALA A 152 22.36 1.11 5.84
CA ALA A 152 21.41 0.10 5.38
C ALA A 152 20.10 0.17 6.20
N PHE A 153 18.98 0.29 5.50
CA PHE A 153 17.65 0.40 6.11
C PHE A 153 16.60 -0.29 5.25
N GLN A 154 15.54 -0.74 5.90
CA GLN A 154 14.30 -1.17 5.28
C GLN A 154 13.23 -0.11 5.45
N ILE A 155 12.24 -0.13 4.55
CA ILE A 155 11.00 0.60 4.70
C ILE A 155 9.81 -0.36 4.74
N GLY A 156 8.80 -0.02 5.53
CA GLY A 156 7.65 -0.86 5.78
C GLY A 156 6.32 -0.17 5.44
N PHE A 157 5.44 -0.96 4.82
CA PHE A 157 4.09 -0.58 4.42
C PHE A 157 3.10 -1.50 5.15
N PRO A 158 2.64 -1.12 6.35
CA PRO A 158 1.93 -2.04 7.24
C PRO A 158 0.49 -2.33 6.80
N MET A 159 -0.07 -1.50 5.90
CA MET A 159 -1.44 -1.63 5.43
C MET A 159 -1.62 -0.92 4.10
N ARG A 160 -2.68 -1.31 3.38
CA ARG A 160 -3.07 -0.67 2.13
C ARG A 160 -3.54 0.76 2.37
N THR A 161 -2.92 1.71 1.69
CA THR A 161 -3.31 3.13 1.70
C THR A 161 -3.00 3.76 0.36
N ASN A 162 -3.59 4.92 0.08
CA ASN A 162 -3.28 5.73 -1.10
C ASN A 162 -2.38 6.93 -0.76
N TYR A 163 -1.67 6.91 0.38
CA TYR A 163 -0.86 8.05 0.84
C TYR A 163 0.50 7.66 1.44
N MET A 164 0.73 6.40 1.82
CA MET A 164 2.06 5.93 2.23
C MET A 164 2.89 5.57 1.01
N TYR A 165 3.96 6.33 0.75
CA TYR A 165 4.85 6.06 -0.37
C TYR A 165 6.27 6.54 -0.10
N GLY A 166 7.23 5.90 -0.78
CA GLY A 166 8.58 6.43 -0.93
C GLY A 166 8.71 7.14 -2.26
N ARG A 167 9.48 8.23 -2.34
CA ARG A 167 9.85 8.89 -3.60
C ARG A 167 11.35 8.85 -3.75
N ILE A 168 11.83 8.35 -4.89
CA ILE A 168 13.26 8.45 -5.20
C ILE A 168 13.54 9.86 -5.73
N LYS A 169 14.51 10.55 -5.13
CA LYS A 169 14.85 11.94 -5.52
C LYS A 169 15.44 12.03 -6.92
N ARG A 170 16.20 11.00 -7.32
CA ARG A 170 16.83 10.93 -8.65
C ARG A 170 15.84 10.35 -9.66
N THR A 171 15.95 10.82 -10.89
CA THR A 171 15.20 10.33 -12.05
C THR A 171 16.15 10.03 -13.21
N LEU A 172 15.62 9.43 -14.27
CA LEU A 172 16.32 9.24 -15.53
C LEU A 172 16.55 10.59 -16.22
N LEU A 173 17.82 10.90 -16.49
CA LEU A 173 18.23 12.12 -17.19
C LEU A 173 18.27 11.94 -18.72
N SER A 174 18.44 10.70 -19.16
CA SER A 174 18.43 10.28 -20.56
C SER A 174 17.62 9.01 -20.70
N GLU A 175 17.17 8.73 -21.92
CA GLU A 175 16.51 7.48 -22.23
C GLU A 175 17.45 6.28 -22.00
N ILE A 176 16.89 5.14 -21.59
CA ILE A 176 17.63 3.88 -21.42
C ILE A 176 17.00 2.78 -22.28
N PHE A 177 17.86 1.97 -22.89
CA PHE A 177 17.49 0.90 -23.82
C PHE A 177 17.53 -0.49 -23.18
N ALA A 178 18.00 -0.55 -21.94
CA ALA A 178 18.01 -1.74 -21.12
C ALA A 178 18.01 -1.32 -19.66
N LEU A 179 17.53 -2.21 -18.81
CA LEU A 179 17.57 -2.02 -17.38
C LEU A 179 17.75 -3.33 -16.63
N THR A 180 18.23 -3.19 -15.41
CA THR A 180 18.07 -4.20 -14.37
C THR A 180 17.59 -3.51 -13.12
N VAL A 181 16.51 -4.01 -12.50
CA VAL A 181 16.07 -3.57 -11.17
C VAL A 181 16.25 -4.74 -10.22
N CYS A 182 16.88 -4.49 -9.08
CA CYS A 182 17.00 -5.44 -7.99
C CYS A 182 16.52 -4.81 -6.70
N LEU A 183 15.87 -5.59 -5.84
CA LEU A 183 15.41 -5.16 -4.53
C LEU A 183 15.17 -6.37 -3.62
N TRP A 184 15.32 -6.15 -2.32
CA TRP A 184 14.88 -7.09 -1.31
C TRP A 184 13.43 -6.82 -0.95
N LEU A 185 12.61 -7.85 -0.94
CA LEU A 185 11.18 -7.77 -0.63
C LEU A 185 10.78 -8.85 0.36
N LYS A 186 9.84 -8.48 1.23
CA LYS A 186 9.09 -9.41 2.06
C LYS A 186 7.61 -9.06 1.98
N GLY A 187 6.82 -9.96 1.41
CA GLY A 187 5.39 -9.77 1.24
C GLY A 187 4.65 -9.70 2.57
N GLY A 188 3.66 -8.81 2.66
CA GLY A 188 2.69 -8.78 3.75
C GLY A 188 1.59 -9.84 3.59
N SER A 189 0.73 -9.95 4.59
CA SER A 189 -0.42 -10.86 4.54
C SER A 189 -1.52 -10.33 3.58
N GLY A 190 -2.03 -11.18 2.69
CA GLY A 190 -3.16 -10.85 1.81
C GLY A 190 -3.08 -11.51 0.42
N PRO A 191 -4.09 -11.31 -0.44
CA PRO A 191 -4.10 -11.81 -1.82
C PRO A 191 -3.21 -10.93 -2.71
N GLY A 192 -1.88 -11.08 -2.60
CA GLY A 192 -0.89 -10.34 -3.38
C GLY A 192 -0.29 -9.14 -2.66
N ILE A 193 0.95 -8.79 -3.01
CA ILE A 193 1.74 -7.79 -2.29
C ILE A 193 1.45 -6.34 -2.71
N GLY A 194 0.75 -6.07 -3.81
CA GLY A 194 0.52 -4.73 -4.36
C GLY A 194 1.66 -4.26 -5.28
N THR A 195 2.02 -2.98 -5.23
CA THR A 195 2.96 -2.35 -6.19
C THR A 195 4.26 -1.93 -5.51
N PRO A 196 5.31 -2.78 -5.47
CA PRO A 196 6.60 -2.42 -4.88
C PRO A 196 7.18 -1.12 -5.42
N PHE A 197 7.14 -0.92 -6.74
CA PHE A 197 7.60 0.32 -7.36
C PHE A 197 6.85 0.63 -8.66
N SER A 198 6.78 1.91 -8.98
CA SER A 198 6.28 2.43 -10.25
C SER A 198 7.12 3.62 -10.73
N TYR A 199 7.20 3.78 -12.04
CA TYR A 199 7.81 4.91 -12.72
C TYR A 199 6.83 5.45 -13.75
N SER A 200 6.52 6.74 -13.63
CA SER A 200 5.63 7.44 -14.54
C SER A 200 6.36 8.58 -15.22
N VAL A 201 6.01 8.87 -16.47
CA VAL A 201 6.51 10.01 -17.25
C VAL A 201 5.34 10.84 -17.77
N PRO A 202 5.55 12.10 -18.16
CA PRO A 202 4.49 12.89 -18.78
C PRO A 202 3.84 12.15 -19.97
N GLY A 203 2.54 11.87 -19.86
CA GLY A 203 1.76 11.19 -20.89
C GLY A 203 1.80 9.65 -20.85
N GLN A 204 2.55 9.04 -19.94
CA GLN A 204 2.54 7.58 -19.73
C GLN A 204 2.74 7.27 -18.24
N ALA A 205 1.65 6.89 -17.57
CA ALA A 205 1.66 6.62 -16.13
C ALA A 205 2.35 5.26 -15.82
N ASN A 206 2.19 4.30 -16.73
CA ASN A 206 2.71 2.94 -16.63
C ASN A 206 3.99 2.75 -17.45
N GLU A 207 4.95 3.67 -17.31
CA GLU A 207 6.21 3.60 -18.07
C GLU A 207 7.05 2.40 -17.63
N LEU A 208 7.15 2.16 -16.32
CA LEU A 208 7.72 0.93 -15.74
C LEU A 208 7.04 0.63 -14.39
N VAL A 209 6.38 -0.50 -14.25
CA VAL A 209 5.65 -0.88 -13.01
C VAL A 209 5.88 -2.34 -12.68
N LEU A 210 6.09 -2.64 -11.39
CA LEU A 210 6.01 -4.00 -10.86
C LEU A 210 4.81 -4.08 -9.92
N ILE A 211 3.88 -4.99 -10.19
CA ILE A 211 2.64 -5.11 -9.43
C ILE A 211 2.19 -6.56 -9.28
N GLU A 212 1.62 -6.91 -8.13
CA GLU A 212 0.88 -8.15 -7.90
C GLU A 212 -0.44 -7.76 -7.19
N TRP A 213 -1.53 -7.69 -7.96
CA TRP A 213 -2.80 -7.15 -7.48
C TRP A 213 -3.95 -8.15 -7.60
N GLY A 214 -4.69 -8.32 -6.50
CA GLY A 214 -5.83 -9.23 -6.44
C GLY A 214 -5.37 -10.69 -6.53
N ASN A 215 -6.05 -11.48 -7.37
CA ASN A 215 -5.67 -12.88 -7.59
C ASN A 215 -4.78 -13.05 -8.83
N ASN A 216 -4.24 -11.95 -9.36
CA ASN A 216 -3.35 -11.99 -10.51
C ASN A 216 -1.91 -12.27 -10.04
N PRO A 217 -1.13 -13.01 -10.83
CA PRO A 217 0.29 -13.20 -10.57
C PRO A 217 1.03 -11.86 -10.68
N MET A 218 2.28 -11.84 -10.22
CA MET A 218 3.15 -10.67 -10.37
C MET A 218 3.35 -10.33 -11.86
N GLU A 219 3.22 -9.06 -12.20
CA GLU A 219 3.36 -8.53 -13.55
C GLU A 219 4.43 -7.44 -13.61
N LEU A 220 5.19 -7.45 -14.70
CA LEU A 220 6.04 -6.35 -15.10
C LEU A 220 5.34 -5.61 -16.23
N LEU A 221 5.14 -4.30 -16.04
CA LEU A 221 4.66 -3.41 -17.08
C LEU A 221 5.80 -2.55 -17.60
N VAL A 222 5.86 -2.40 -18.92
CA VAL A 222 6.71 -1.43 -19.62
C VAL A 222 5.85 -0.75 -20.67
N ASN A 223 5.70 0.58 -20.60
CA ASN A 223 4.86 1.35 -21.51
C ASN A 223 3.44 0.78 -21.67
N ASP A 224 2.79 0.50 -20.54
CA ASP A 224 1.43 -0.04 -20.44
C ASP A 224 1.21 -1.43 -21.10
N LYS A 225 2.29 -2.10 -21.50
CA LYS A 225 2.28 -3.53 -21.86
C LYS A 225 2.73 -4.34 -20.67
N ALA A 226 2.06 -5.46 -20.41
CA ALA A 226 2.33 -6.33 -19.27
C ALA A 226 2.83 -7.71 -19.70
N VAL A 227 3.70 -8.30 -18.90
CA VAL A 227 4.01 -9.73 -18.89
C VAL A 227 3.90 -10.27 -17.47
N THR A 228 3.41 -11.51 -17.37
CA THR A 228 3.37 -12.22 -16.10
C THR A 228 4.75 -12.79 -15.77
N LEU A 229 5.20 -12.56 -14.55
CA LEU A 229 6.43 -13.11 -13.99
C LEU A 229 6.12 -14.37 -13.17
N PRO A 230 6.86 -15.48 -13.36
CA PRO A 230 6.69 -16.70 -12.57
C PRO A 230 7.37 -16.59 -11.20
N LEU A 231 6.90 -15.64 -10.39
CA LEU A 231 7.45 -15.30 -9.07
C LEU A 231 6.37 -15.46 -8.00
N SER A 232 6.76 -15.88 -6.80
CA SER A 232 5.86 -15.98 -5.65
C SER A 232 6.58 -15.53 -4.40
N LEU A 233 5.99 -14.57 -3.68
CA LEU A 233 6.52 -13.98 -2.43
C LEU A 233 5.57 -14.23 -1.24
N MET A 234 4.83 -15.34 -1.26
CA MET A 234 3.75 -15.63 -0.29
C MET A 234 4.21 -16.27 1.02
N ASP A 235 5.51 -16.52 1.21
CA ASP A 235 6.01 -17.25 2.38
C ASP A 235 6.42 -16.35 3.56
N SER A 236 6.16 -15.04 3.46
CA SER A 236 6.52 -14.02 4.45
C SER A 236 8.02 -13.94 4.78
N LYS A 237 8.90 -14.38 3.88
CA LYS A 237 10.36 -14.27 4.02
C LYS A 237 10.91 -13.16 3.13
N TRP A 238 12.14 -12.76 3.45
CA TRP A 238 12.93 -11.88 2.61
C TRP A 238 13.42 -12.64 1.38
N HIS A 239 13.19 -12.06 0.22
CA HIS A 239 13.67 -12.55 -1.06
C HIS A 239 14.40 -11.45 -1.80
N HIS A 240 15.44 -11.84 -2.53
CA HIS A 240 16.11 -10.95 -3.47
C HIS A 240 15.49 -11.11 -4.86
N LEU A 241 14.77 -10.09 -5.30
CA LEU A 241 14.12 -10.04 -6.59
C LEU A 241 14.98 -9.22 -7.56
N CYS A 242 15.29 -9.77 -8.74
CA CYS A 242 15.84 -9.00 -9.85
C CYS A 242 15.07 -9.23 -11.14
N ILE A 243 14.88 -8.17 -11.91
CA ILE A 243 14.23 -8.20 -13.22
C ILE A 243 15.14 -7.46 -14.21
N THR A 244 15.42 -8.09 -15.34
CA THR A 244 16.12 -7.47 -16.47
C THR A 244 15.13 -7.24 -17.60
N TRP A 245 15.34 -6.16 -18.36
CA TRP A 245 14.56 -5.88 -19.56
C TRP A 245 15.41 -5.12 -20.60
N SER A 246 15.17 -5.34 -21.89
CA SER A 246 15.82 -4.60 -22.99
C SER A 246 14.86 -4.30 -24.14
N THR A 247 15.08 -3.15 -24.78
CA THR A 247 14.38 -2.76 -26.02
C THR A 247 14.58 -3.75 -27.15
N ARG A 248 15.71 -4.47 -27.17
CA ARG A 248 15.98 -5.49 -28.18
C ARG A 248 15.01 -6.64 -27.98
N ASP A 249 14.06 -6.74 -28.90
CA ASP A 249 12.98 -7.73 -28.92
C ASP A 249 12.09 -7.73 -27.66
N GLY A 250 12.20 -6.73 -26.78
CA GLY A 250 11.44 -6.68 -25.53
C GLY A 250 11.81 -7.84 -24.59
N MET A 251 13.06 -8.30 -24.63
CA MET A 251 13.54 -9.42 -23.82
C MET A 251 13.54 -9.06 -22.34
N TRP A 252 13.03 -9.97 -21.52
CA TRP A 252 13.03 -9.85 -20.06
C TRP A 252 13.45 -11.16 -19.40
N GLU A 253 14.07 -11.05 -18.23
CA GLU A 253 14.36 -12.20 -17.36
C GLU A 253 14.01 -11.84 -15.91
N ALA A 254 13.49 -12.81 -15.17
CA ALA A 254 13.12 -12.65 -13.76
C ALA A 254 13.91 -13.63 -12.90
N TYR A 255 14.47 -13.13 -11.81
CA TYR A 255 15.32 -13.88 -10.88
C TYR A 255 14.76 -13.75 -9.47
N LEU A 256 14.75 -14.86 -8.74
CA LEU A 256 14.39 -14.90 -7.33
C LEU A 256 15.50 -15.62 -6.57
N ASP A 257 16.04 -14.96 -5.56
CA ASP A 257 17.14 -15.42 -4.72
C ASP A 257 18.37 -15.84 -5.55
N GLY A 258 18.68 -15.03 -6.57
CA GLY A 258 19.83 -15.23 -7.47
C GLY A 258 19.62 -16.29 -8.56
N VAL A 259 18.46 -16.96 -8.58
CA VAL A 259 18.15 -18.01 -9.56
C VAL A 259 17.14 -17.52 -10.58
N LYS A 260 17.41 -17.72 -11.87
CA LYS A 260 16.46 -17.39 -12.94
C LYS A 260 15.19 -18.23 -12.80
N ARG A 261 14.04 -17.58 -12.72
CA ARG A 261 12.71 -18.20 -12.62
C ARG A 261 11.92 -18.13 -13.91
N GLY A 262 12.17 -17.11 -14.73
CA GLY A 262 11.47 -16.92 -15.99
C GLY A 262 12.23 -16.02 -16.96
N SER A 263 11.84 -16.10 -18.21
CA SER A 263 12.28 -15.23 -19.28
C SER A 263 11.25 -15.18 -20.38
N GLY A 264 11.27 -14.11 -21.16
CA GLY A 264 10.43 -13.98 -22.34
C GLY A 264 10.87 -12.82 -23.21
N GLU A 265 10.05 -12.53 -24.21
CA GLU A 265 10.28 -11.49 -25.20
C GLU A 265 8.97 -10.76 -25.50
N ASN A 266 9.02 -9.78 -26.41
CA ASN A 266 7.89 -8.98 -26.89
C ASN A 266 7.22 -8.09 -25.83
N LEU A 267 7.91 -7.79 -24.72
CA LEU A 267 7.48 -6.75 -23.78
C LEU A 267 7.98 -5.38 -24.28
N SER A 268 7.10 -4.61 -24.92
CA SER A 268 7.40 -3.27 -25.44
C SER A 268 8.72 -3.18 -26.24
N PRO A 269 8.90 -4.03 -27.27
CA PRO A 269 10.11 -4.00 -28.07
C PRO A 269 10.29 -2.64 -28.74
N TRP A 270 11.55 -2.21 -28.90
CA TRP A 270 11.93 -0.94 -29.54
C TRP A 270 11.45 0.35 -28.85
N HIS A 271 10.83 0.26 -27.68
CA HIS A 271 10.42 1.42 -26.88
C HIS A 271 11.46 1.74 -25.80
N PRO A 272 12.30 2.77 -25.93
CA PRO A 272 13.22 3.14 -24.85
C PRO A 272 12.45 3.70 -23.64
N ILE A 273 12.93 3.43 -22.42
CA ILE A 273 12.34 4.02 -21.21
C ILE A 273 12.64 5.51 -21.21
N LYS A 274 11.58 6.31 -21.16
CA LYS A 274 11.66 7.76 -21.27
C LYS A 274 12.29 8.41 -20.03
N PRO A 275 13.04 9.51 -20.19
CA PRO A 275 13.57 10.28 -19.07
C PRO A 275 12.53 11.23 -18.45
N GLY A 276 12.91 11.87 -17.34
CA GLY A 276 12.16 12.99 -16.75
C GLY A 276 10.92 12.61 -15.93
N GLY A 277 10.73 11.32 -15.68
CA GLY A 277 9.63 10.80 -14.86
C GLY A 277 9.82 10.87 -13.35
N VAL A 278 8.94 10.20 -12.62
CA VAL A 278 8.94 10.11 -11.15
C VAL A 278 8.89 8.64 -10.72
N PHE A 279 9.88 8.23 -9.92
CA PHE A 279 9.92 6.93 -9.27
C PHE A 279 9.21 6.99 -7.91
N ILE A 280 8.23 6.12 -7.72
CA ILE A 280 7.47 5.95 -6.49
C ILE A 280 7.62 4.51 -6.00
N LEU A 281 7.77 4.36 -4.68
CA LEU A 281 7.80 3.10 -3.97
C LEU A 281 6.49 2.89 -3.23
N GLY A 282 5.94 1.69 -3.37
CA GLY A 282 4.76 1.22 -2.64
C GLY A 282 3.42 1.66 -3.21
N GLN A 283 3.39 2.37 -4.34
CA GLN A 283 2.16 2.82 -5.00
C GLN A 283 2.24 2.66 -6.51
N GLU A 284 1.09 2.36 -7.11
CA GLU A 284 0.81 2.45 -8.54
C GLU A 284 0.45 3.92 -8.88
N GLN A 285 0.84 4.43 -10.05
CA GLN A 285 0.71 5.83 -10.44
C GLN A 285 -0.29 5.97 -11.60
N ASP A 286 -1.48 6.53 -11.35
CA ASP A 286 -2.40 6.94 -12.43
C ASP A 286 -2.00 8.28 -13.10
N THR A 287 -1.17 9.07 -12.41
CA THR A 287 -0.63 10.35 -12.90
C THR A 287 0.80 10.54 -12.42
N LEU A 288 1.53 11.48 -13.03
CA LEU A 288 2.90 11.80 -12.68
C LEU A 288 3.04 12.12 -11.17
N GLY A 289 3.59 11.16 -10.41
CA GLY A 289 3.82 11.27 -8.98
C GLY A 289 2.58 11.24 -8.08
N GLY A 290 1.41 10.76 -8.55
CA GLY A 290 0.18 10.82 -7.75
C GLY A 290 -1.02 10.05 -8.29
N ARG A 291 -2.20 10.32 -7.71
CA ARG A 291 -3.45 9.57 -7.90
C ARG A 291 -3.28 8.07 -7.62
N PHE A 292 -2.91 7.77 -6.39
CA PHE A 292 -2.72 6.40 -5.94
C PHE A 292 -4.06 5.74 -5.59
N ASP A 293 -4.19 4.45 -5.89
CA ASP A 293 -5.27 3.60 -5.37
C ASP A 293 -4.75 2.70 -4.24
N ALA A 294 -5.42 2.78 -3.09
CA ALA A 294 -5.13 1.93 -1.95
C ALA A 294 -5.23 0.43 -2.29
N THR A 295 -6.11 0.04 -3.22
CA THR A 295 -6.25 -1.39 -3.57
C THR A 295 -5.01 -1.96 -4.26
N GLN A 296 -4.21 -1.13 -4.93
CA GLN A 296 -2.99 -1.50 -5.63
C GLN A 296 -1.70 -1.22 -4.81
N SER A 297 -1.83 -0.53 -3.68
CA SER A 297 -0.70 -0.18 -2.82
C SER A 297 0.03 -1.40 -2.26
N PHE A 298 1.34 -1.28 -2.10
CA PHE A 298 2.19 -2.34 -1.55
C PHE A 298 1.91 -2.57 -0.07
N VAL A 299 1.92 -3.82 0.36
CA VAL A 299 1.91 -4.22 1.77
C VAL A 299 3.06 -5.18 2.01
N GLY A 300 3.97 -4.80 2.90
CA GLY A 300 5.18 -5.57 3.17
C GLY A 300 6.35 -4.69 3.56
N GLU A 301 7.54 -5.27 3.45
CA GLU A 301 8.82 -4.63 3.75
C GLU A 301 9.69 -4.67 2.49
N MET A 302 10.46 -3.61 2.24
CA MET A 302 11.44 -3.57 1.15
C MET A 302 12.74 -2.91 1.58
N SER A 303 13.84 -3.30 0.92
CA SER A 303 15.17 -2.76 1.16
C SER A 303 16.02 -2.84 -0.11
N ASP A 304 17.11 -2.06 -0.15
CA ASP A 304 18.19 -2.14 -1.14
C ASP A 304 17.70 -2.15 -2.61
N LEU A 305 16.79 -1.23 -2.94
CA LEU A 305 16.38 -1.04 -4.34
C LEU A 305 17.51 -0.39 -5.14
N GLN A 306 17.98 -1.11 -6.15
CA GLN A 306 19.03 -0.72 -7.07
C GLN A 306 18.51 -0.77 -8.51
N LEU A 307 18.87 0.20 -9.34
CA LEU A 307 18.49 0.26 -10.75
C LEU A 307 19.70 0.59 -11.61
N TRP A 308 19.93 -0.23 -12.64
CA TRP A 308 20.98 -0.06 -13.64
C TRP A 308 20.43 0.26 -15.02
N SER A 309 21.17 1.01 -15.83
CA SER A 309 20.83 1.29 -17.24
C SER A 309 21.29 0.20 -18.22
N ARG A 310 21.54 -1.02 -17.72
CA ARG A 310 22.03 -2.18 -18.48
C ARG A 310 21.44 -3.48 -17.95
N VAL A 311 21.53 -4.54 -18.75
CA VAL A 311 21.28 -5.91 -18.29
C VAL A 311 22.48 -6.39 -17.48
N LEU A 312 22.25 -6.78 -16.22
CA LEU A 312 23.23 -7.49 -15.40
C LEU A 312 23.32 -8.95 -15.83
N THR A 313 24.51 -9.53 -15.69
CA THR A 313 24.72 -10.96 -15.91
C THR A 313 24.13 -11.80 -14.77
N SER A 314 23.83 -13.07 -15.03
CA SER A 314 23.36 -14.00 -14.01
C SER A 314 24.33 -14.13 -12.82
N THR A 315 25.65 -14.06 -13.07
CA THR A 315 26.67 -14.07 -12.03
C THR A 315 26.63 -12.82 -11.17
N GLU A 316 26.48 -11.64 -11.76
CA GLU A 316 26.31 -10.39 -11.01
C GLU A 316 25.06 -10.45 -10.10
N ILE A 317 23.94 -10.91 -10.65
CA ILE A 317 22.68 -11.07 -9.90
C ILE A 317 22.82 -12.09 -8.76
N TYR A 318 23.45 -13.23 -9.03
CA TYR A 318 23.70 -14.26 -8.03
C TYR A 318 24.59 -13.73 -6.90
N ASN A 319 25.67 -13.03 -7.21
CA ASN A 319 26.59 -12.51 -6.20
C ASN A 319 25.92 -11.45 -5.31
N GLN A 320 24.96 -10.67 -5.83
CA GLN A 320 24.15 -9.78 -5.01
C GLN A 320 23.20 -10.53 -4.09
N ALA A 321 22.45 -11.52 -4.61
CA ALA A 321 21.55 -12.34 -3.80
C ALA A 321 22.28 -13.12 -2.70
N ALA A 322 23.47 -13.60 -3.00
CA ALA A 322 24.34 -14.34 -2.07
C ALA A 322 25.19 -13.42 -1.19
N CYS A 323 24.98 -12.10 -1.24
CA CYS A 323 25.68 -11.12 -0.42
C CYS A 323 27.22 -11.20 -0.53
N SER A 324 27.70 -11.68 -1.68
CA SER A 324 29.12 -11.88 -1.99
C SER A 324 29.72 -10.66 -2.68
N SER A 325 28.90 -9.80 -3.27
CA SER A 325 29.28 -8.49 -3.80
C SER A 325 28.11 -7.53 -3.70
N HIS A 326 28.38 -6.25 -3.41
CA HIS A 326 27.39 -5.18 -3.48
C HIS A 326 27.72 -4.29 -4.69
N LEU A 327 26.99 -4.47 -5.79
CA LEU A 327 27.07 -3.53 -6.91
C LEU A 327 26.04 -2.44 -6.66
N THR A 328 26.38 -1.20 -6.99
CA THR A 328 25.47 -0.06 -6.89
C THR A 328 24.89 0.28 -8.25
N GLY A 329 23.60 0.62 -8.28
CA GLY A 329 22.90 1.07 -9.50
C GLY A 329 23.40 2.42 -9.97
N ASP A 330 23.62 2.58 -11.28
CA ASP A 330 24.01 3.85 -11.88
C ASP A 330 22.83 4.83 -12.05
N VAL A 331 21.61 4.29 -12.09
CA VAL A 331 20.35 5.05 -12.14
C VAL A 331 19.82 5.34 -10.74
N ILE A 332 19.59 4.29 -9.94
CA ILE A 332 19.13 4.39 -8.54
C ILE A 332 20.09 3.62 -7.65
N THR A 333 20.54 4.27 -6.59
CA THR A 333 21.29 3.64 -5.50
C THR A 333 20.52 3.78 -4.20
N TRP A 334 20.31 2.67 -3.50
CA TRP A 334 19.66 2.68 -2.19
C TRP A 334 20.51 3.43 -1.15
N SER A 335 19.99 4.53 -0.63
CA SER A 335 20.61 5.30 0.45
C SER A 335 19.60 6.26 1.06
N GLU A 336 19.80 6.65 2.32
CA GLU A 336 18.86 7.51 3.03
C GLU A 336 18.68 8.88 2.36
N SER A 337 19.74 9.40 1.73
CA SER A 337 19.71 10.68 1.04
C SER A 337 18.88 10.64 -0.24
N MET A 338 18.65 9.45 -0.81
CA MET A 338 17.99 9.24 -2.10
C MET A 338 16.49 8.93 -1.99
N VAL A 339 16.00 8.53 -0.81
CA VAL A 339 14.61 8.12 -0.59
C VAL A 339 13.90 9.12 0.32
N GLU A 340 12.85 9.77 -0.18
CA GLU A 340 11.92 10.60 0.59
C GLU A 340 10.72 9.76 1.03
N LEU A 341 10.39 9.77 2.31
CA LEU A 341 9.27 8.98 2.86
C LEU A 341 8.08 9.87 3.17
N HIS A 342 6.90 9.43 2.75
CA HIS A 342 5.64 10.16 2.90
C HIS A 342 4.57 9.31 3.57
N GLY A 343 3.60 9.97 4.21
CA GLY A 343 2.40 9.30 4.71
C GLY A 343 2.58 8.38 5.91
N GLY A 344 3.75 8.38 6.56
CA GLY A 344 4.01 7.53 7.73
C GLY A 344 4.57 6.15 7.39
N VAL A 345 5.19 5.98 6.22
CA VAL A 345 6.03 4.81 5.91
C VAL A 345 7.05 4.60 7.03
N THR A 346 7.13 3.38 7.54
CA THR A 346 8.06 3.05 8.62
C THR A 346 9.46 2.85 8.06
N LYS A 347 10.48 3.17 8.86
CA LYS A 347 11.90 3.00 8.49
C LYS A 347 12.64 2.39 9.66
N TYR A 348 13.43 1.35 9.40
CA TYR A 348 14.24 0.67 10.41
C TYR A 348 15.62 0.33 9.85
N PRO A 349 16.69 0.38 10.66
CA PRO A 349 17.99 -0.18 10.27
C PRO A 349 17.84 -1.64 9.88
N PHE A 350 18.36 -2.02 8.72
CA PHE A 350 18.27 -3.38 8.20
C PHE A 350 19.29 -3.58 7.09
N ASP A 351 20.13 -4.59 7.26
CA ASP A 351 21.06 -5.06 6.25
C ASP A 351 20.54 -6.42 5.75
N PRO A 352 20.04 -6.53 4.51
CA PRO A 352 19.50 -7.79 4.00
C PRO A 352 20.54 -8.92 3.97
N CYS A 353 21.81 -8.58 4.05
CA CYS A 353 22.93 -9.51 3.99
C CYS A 353 23.47 -9.96 5.35
N HIS A 354 22.95 -9.46 6.49
CA HIS A 354 23.54 -9.73 7.80
C HIS A 354 22.55 -9.91 8.96
#